data_AF-A0A9W2W8R1-F1
#
_entry.id   AF-A0A9W2W8R1-F1
#
_cell.length_a   1.000
_cell.length_b   1.000
_cell.length_c   1.000
_cell.angle_alpha   90.00
_cell.angle_beta   90.00
_cell.angle_gamma   90.00
#
_symmetry.space_group_name_H-M   'P 1'
#
loop_
_entity.id
_entity.type
_entity.pdbx_description
1 polymer ?
#
loop_
_entity_poly.entity_id
_entity_poly.type
_entity_poly.pdbx_seq_one_letter_code
_entity_poly.pdbx_strand_id
1 'polypeptide(L)'
;MLSKRRLSTSEDKESLTEDASKARKQPHSKKTKKSHVHNEVEENDSVFVKLLKTSGITLKTGESQNQLAVDQIVFQKKLFQTLRKHPSYPKIVEEFVSGLESYIEDQDSFRNCLLSCERLQDEEASMGTSYCKSLIKLLLGIDILQPAIIKILFEKLPEFLFKNVNSDGLSMPRLIINQLKWLDRVVDSKDLTTKIMQLISIAPVYLQHDFVTSLPEILGDSQHADVGNELSDLLTENTLLTVPILDVLSSLRLEPKLLTKVRQLVMGKLSSVMLDDLPMSVKFILHSITATDALEVISELREKLDLQHFFLPSLLQASQSKLKNKGQTRSIPDRLQ
;
A
#
# COMPACT_ATOMS: atom_id res chain seq x y z
N MET A 1 67.73 -7.92 5.47
CA MET A 1 67.62 -6.55 4.90
C MET A 1 67.03 -5.69 6.03
N LEU A 2 67.78 -4.82 6.71
CA LEU A 2 68.26 -3.50 6.27
C LEU A 2 67.06 -2.64 5.78
N SER A 3 66.72 -1.49 6.39
CA SER A 3 67.57 -0.48 7.05
C SER A 3 66.95 0.26 8.27
N LYS A 4 67.79 1.02 8.98
CA LYS A 4 67.53 1.79 10.23
C LYS A 4 67.30 3.30 9.98
N ARG A 5 66.99 4.04 11.08
CA ARG A 5 67.15 5.51 11.35
C ARG A 5 66.00 6.43 10.89
N ARG A 6 65.67 7.55 11.56
CA ARG A 6 66.15 8.27 12.79
C ARG A 6 64.95 9.11 13.36
N LEU A 7 64.78 9.33 14.67
CA LEU A 7 65.16 10.54 15.46
C LEU A 7 64.78 11.90 14.82
N SER A 8 64.33 12.95 15.55
CA SER A 8 64.27 13.19 17.02
C SER A 8 63.56 14.52 17.37
N THR A 9 63.12 14.68 18.66
CA THR A 9 63.07 15.94 19.48
C THR A 9 62.23 17.15 18.97
N SER A 10 61.62 18.02 19.77
CA SER A 10 61.48 18.22 21.24
C SER A 10 60.23 19.16 21.45
N GLU A 11 59.84 19.76 22.58
CA GLU A 11 60.44 20.08 23.90
C GLU A 11 59.39 19.94 25.04
N ASP A 12 59.85 19.91 26.29
CA ASP A 12 59.04 19.84 27.51
C ASP A 12 58.50 21.19 27.99
N LYS A 13 57.46 21.16 28.85
CA LYS A 13 57.46 22.01 30.05
C LYS A 13 56.63 21.44 31.20
N GLU A 14 57.33 21.17 32.29
CA GLU A 14 56.78 20.72 33.57
C GLU A 14 56.03 21.85 34.31
N SER A 15 55.10 21.50 35.19
CA SER A 15 55.31 21.73 36.64
C SER A 15 54.24 21.05 37.49
N LEU A 16 54.71 20.49 38.61
CA LEU A 16 53.92 19.77 39.61
C LEU A 16 53.38 20.73 40.67
N THR A 17 52.33 20.33 41.39
CA THR A 17 52.34 20.38 42.86
C THR A 17 51.26 19.49 43.47
N GLU A 18 51.64 18.75 44.50
CA GLU A 18 50.77 17.94 45.36
C GLU A 18 50.12 18.83 46.43
N ASP A 19 48.96 18.46 46.98
CA ASP A 19 48.88 17.72 48.27
C ASP A 19 47.41 17.62 48.75
N ALA A 20 47.15 16.74 49.73
CA ALA A 20 45.85 16.28 50.15
C ALA A 20 45.21 17.08 51.30
N SER A 21 43.88 17.02 51.44
CA SER A 21 43.23 16.94 52.76
C SER A 21 41.73 16.54 52.68
N LYS A 22 41.19 16.13 53.83
CA LYS A 22 39.93 15.37 54.00
C LYS A 22 38.73 16.29 54.28
N ALA A 23 37.53 15.88 53.84
CA ALA A 23 36.39 15.50 54.72
C ALA A 23 34.97 15.97 54.30
N ARG A 24 34.03 15.00 54.37
CA ARG A 24 32.60 15.09 54.76
C ARG A 24 31.53 15.80 53.86
N LYS A 25 30.63 14.93 53.38
CA LYS A 25 29.15 14.93 53.50
C LYS A 25 28.25 15.49 52.35
N GLN A 26 27.47 14.54 51.80
CA GLN A 26 26.00 14.61 51.57
C GLN A 26 25.53 15.43 50.33
N PRO A 27 24.32 15.17 49.77
CA PRO A 27 24.26 14.55 48.44
C PRO A 27 23.53 15.40 47.39
N HIS A 28 23.95 15.31 46.13
CA HIS A 28 23.15 15.82 45.01
C HIS A 28 22.84 14.75 43.96
N SER A 29 21.53 14.58 43.75
CA SER A 29 20.87 13.86 42.67
C SER A 29 21.56 14.02 41.32
N LYS A 30 21.86 12.90 40.66
CA LYS A 30 22.31 12.88 39.27
C LYS A 30 21.23 13.49 38.37
N LYS A 31 21.44 14.72 37.88
CA LYS A 31 20.73 15.24 36.71
C LYS A 31 21.22 14.49 35.47
N THR A 32 20.59 13.39 35.14
CA THR A 32 20.74 12.77 33.82
C THR A 32 20.13 13.71 32.79
N LYS A 33 20.96 14.30 31.93
CA LYS A 33 20.49 15.10 30.79
C LYS A 33 19.72 14.18 29.83
N LYS A 34 18.38 14.08 29.93
CA LYS A 34 17.55 13.71 28.76
C LYS A 34 17.63 14.90 27.81
N SER A 35 18.45 14.80 26.77
CA SER A 35 18.52 15.78 25.68
C SER A 35 17.26 15.68 24.84
N HIS A 36 16.21 16.39 25.24
CA HIS A 36 15.00 16.51 24.46
C HIS A 36 15.32 17.38 23.23
N VAL A 37 15.54 16.73 22.09
CA VAL A 37 15.68 17.44 20.81
C VAL A 37 14.30 17.95 20.43
N HIS A 38 14.05 19.24 20.66
CA HIS A 38 12.88 19.93 20.13
C HIS A 38 13.04 20.12 18.62
N ASN A 39 12.72 19.09 17.86
CA ASN A 39 12.19 19.26 16.51
C ASN A 39 10.67 19.39 16.66
N GLU A 40 10.24 20.58 17.09
CA GLU A 40 8.89 21.05 16.81
C GLU A 40 8.93 21.83 15.50
N VAL A 41 7.84 21.74 14.72
CA VAL A 41 7.63 22.59 13.55
C VAL A 41 7.76 24.05 14.03
N GLU A 42 8.68 24.83 13.45
CA GLU A 42 8.72 26.29 13.62
C GLU A 42 7.31 26.84 13.43
N GLU A 43 6.87 27.82 14.23
CA GLU A 43 5.47 28.25 14.38
C GLU A 43 4.80 28.67 13.05
N ASN A 44 4.43 27.67 12.25
CA ASN A 44 3.85 27.87 10.94
C ASN A 44 2.36 28.09 11.18
N ASP A 45 2.01 29.37 11.24
CA ASP A 45 0.89 29.90 12.02
C ASP A 45 -0.50 29.66 11.37
N SER A 46 -0.57 28.69 10.45
CA SER A 46 -1.74 28.38 9.64
C SER A 46 -2.85 27.72 10.45
N VAL A 47 -4.09 27.96 9.99
CA VAL A 47 -5.31 27.39 10.56
C VAL A 47 -5.27 25.86 10.61
N PHE A 48 -4.69 25.23 9.59
CA PHE A 48 -4.47 23.77 9.53
C PHE A 48 -3.64 23.25 10.71
N VAL A 49 -2.44 23.81 10.92
CA VAL A 49 -1.52 23.37 12.00
C VAL A 49 -2.14 23.64 13.37
N LYS A 50 -2.73 24.81 13.58
CA LYS A 50 -3.41 25.19 14.83
C LYS A 50 -4.57 24.27 15.18
N LEU A 51 -5.42 23.92 14.20
CA LEU A 51 -6.57 23.04 14.41
C LEU A 51 -6.14 21.58 14.68
N LEU A 52 -5.07 21.10 14.04
CA LEU A 52 -4.51 19.78 14.34
C LEU A 52 -3.91 19.71 15.76
N LYS A 53 -3.06 20.67 16.14
CA LYS A 53 -2.44 20.74 17.48
C LYS A 53 -3.52 20.80 18.57
N THR A 54 -4.56 21.62 18.36
CA THR A 54 -5.71 21.72 19.28
C THR A 54 -6.54 20.43 19.36
N SER A 55 -6.64 19.68 18.25
CA SER A 55 -7.40 18.42 18.21
C SER A 55 -6.62 17.21 18.76
N GLY A 56 -5.30 17.33 18.89
CA GLY A 56 -4.42 16.34 19.51
C GLY A 56 -3.42 15.65 18.59
N ILE A 57 -3.13 16.21 17.40
CA ILE A 57 -2.01 15.77 16.55
C ILE A 57 -0.96 16.88 16.48
N THR A 58 0.28 16.55 16.82
CA THR A 58 1.45 17.40 16.61
C THR A 58 2.17 16.95 15.35
N LEU A 59 2.20 17.83 14.36
CA LEU A 59 2.99 17.61 13.13
C LEU A 59 4.49 17.60 13.44
N LYS A 60 5.24 16.81 12.68
CA LYS A 60 6.69 16.68 12.79
C LYS A 60 7.39 16.90 11.46
N THR A 61 8.60 17.45 11.53
CA THR A 61 9.48 17.71 10.38
C THR A 61 10.51 16.59 10.18
N GLY A 62 11.11 16.53 8.98
CA GLY A 62 12.11 15.52 8.61
C GLY A 62 11.52 14.10 8.59
N GLU A 63 12.32 13.10 8.97
CA GLU A 63 11.91 11.68 8.89
C GLU A 63 10.98 11.22 10.04
N SER A 64 10.67 12.09 11.00
CA SER A 64 9.96 11.71 12.24
C SER A 64 8.44 11.65 12.07
N GLN A 65 7.81 10.64 12.69
CA GLN A 65 6.37 10.38 12.55
C GLN A 65 5.52 11.45 13.24
N ASN A 66 4.37 11.77 12.65
CA ASN A 66 3.39 12.66 13.25
C ASN A 66 2.86 12.08 14.57
N GLN A 67 2.83 12.90 15.62
CA GLN A 67 2.54 12.43 16.99
C GLN A 67 1.08 12.65 17.36
N LEU A 68 0.41 11.59 17.79
CA LEU A 68 -0.98 11.56 18.23
C LEU A 68 -1.04 11.48 19.76
N ALA A 69 -1.53 12.54 20.40
CA ALA A 69 -1.61 12.72 21.86
C ALA A 69 -2.93 12.24 22.49
N VAL A 70 -3.89 11.79 21.67
CA VAL A 70 -5.23 11.37 22.09
C VAL A 70 -5.64 10.11 21.34
N ASP A 71 -6.72 9.42 21.73
CA ASP A 71 -7.21 8.31 20.92
C ASP A 71 -7.67 8.78 19.51
N GLN A 72 -7.51 7.91 18.51
CA GLN A 72 -7.84 8.18 17.10
C GLN A 72 -9.29 8.66 16.93
N ILE A 73 -10.25 8.03 17.62
CA ILE A 73 -11.68 8.37 17.55
C ILE A 73 -11.93 9.70 18.28
N VAL A 74 -11.18 9.97 19.34
CA VAL A 74 -11.25 11.24 20.09
C VAL A 74 -10.72 12.40 19.24
N PHE A 75 -9.60 12.21 18.53
CA PHE A 75 -9.08 13.19 17.57
C PHE A 75 -10.12 13.54 16.50
N GLN A 76 -10.68 12.54 15.81
CA GLN A 76 -11.68 12.76 14.75
C GLN A 76 -12.91 13.51 15.27
N LYS A 77 -13.45 13.10 16.43
CA LYS A 77 -14.59 13.77 17.07
C LYS A 77 -14.26 15.20 17.50
N LYS A 78 -13.07 15.46 18.02
CA LYS A 78 -12.60 16.81 18.39
C LYS A 78 -12.51 17.70 17.15
N LEU A 79 -11.74 17.29 16.13
CA LEU A 79 -11.54 18.09 14.92
C LEU A 79 -12.85 18.39 14.20
N PHE A 80 -13.73 17.40 14.04
CA PHE A 80 -15.07 17.60 13.47
C PHE A 80 -15.89 18.62 14.25
N GLN A 81 -15.92 18.54 15.59
CA GLN A 81 -16.63 19.50 16.42
C GLN A 81 -16.03 20.90 16.36
N THR A 82 -14.70 21.03 16.35
CA THR A 82 -14.01 22.32 16.25
C THR A 82 -14.34 23.01 14.93
N LEU A 83 -14.27 22.28 13.80
CA LEU A 83 -14.65 22.80 12.48
C LEU A 83 -16.13 23.22 12.42
N ARG A 84 -17.04 22.37 12.92
CA ARG A 84 -18.50 22.63 12.94
C ARG A 84 -18.93 23.79 13.85
N LYS A 85 -18.19 24.05 14.94
CA LYS A 85 -18.49 25.13 15.90
C LYS A 85 -17.74 26.43 15.61
N HIS A 86 -16.85 26.44 14.62
CA HIS A 86 -16.06 27.62 14.30
C HIS A 86 -16.95 28.75 13.72
N PRO A 87 -16.77 30.02 14.12
CA PRO A 87 -17.60 31.12 13.63
C PRO A 87 -17.62 31.28 12.09
N SER A 88 -16.52 30.92 11.43
CA SER A 88 -16.36 30.99 9.97
C SER A 88 -16.85 29.75 9.21
N TYR A 89 -17.65 28.86 9.80
CA TYR A 89 -18.22 27.71 9.07
C TYR A 89 -19.21 28.19 7.98
N PRO A 90 -19.16 27.67 6.73
CA PRO A 90 -18.34 26.55 6.26
C PRO A 90 -16.92 26.90 5.76
N LYS A 91 -16.61 28.18 5.50
CA LYS A 91 -15.33 28.64 4.90
C LYS A 91 -14.07 28.12 5.61
N ILE A 92 -14.14 27.92 6.93
CA ILE A 92 -13.03 27.33 7.71
C ILE A 92 -12.60 25.94 7.21
N VAL A 93 -13.51 25.19 6.58
CA VAL A 93 -13.22 23.88 6.00
C VAL A 93 -12.38 24.03 4.74
N GLU A 94 -12.71 24.98 3.89
CA GLU A 94 -11.92 25.33 2.70
C GLU A 94 -10.52 25.82 3.11
N GLU A 95 -10.44 26.71 4.09
CA GLU A 95 -9.17 27.21 4.64
C GLU A 95 -8.30 26.11 5.27
N PHE A 96 -8.91 25.16 6.00
CA PHE A 96 -8.21 23.98 6.52
C PHE A 96 -7.68 23.07 5.41
N VAL A 97 -8.47 22.87 4.35
CA VAL A 97 -8.11 22.06 3.18
C VAL A 97 -6.98 22.71 2.38
N SER A 98 -7.02 24.01 2.11
CA SER A 98 -5.92 24.73 1.45
C SER A 98 -4.65 24.80 2.32
N GLY A 99 -4.80 24.82 3.65
CA GLY A 99 -3.68 24.68 4.58
C GLY A 99 -3.03 23.29 4.55
N LEU A 100 -3.81 22.23 4.37
CA LEU A 100 -3.30 20.87 4.12
C LEU A 100 -2.58 20.80 2.77
N GLU A 101 -3.21 21.31 1.71
CA GLU A 101 -2.64 21.35 0.34
C GLU A 101 -1.27 22.03 0.33
N SER A 102 -1.18 23.22 0.93
CA SER A 102 0.07 23.98 1.07
C SER A 102 1.15 23.25 1.90
N TYR A 103 0.75 22.43 2.88
CA TYR A 103 1.66 21.67 3.73
C TYR A 103 2.23 20.42 3.03
N ILE A 104 1.46 19.81 2.13
CA ILE A 104 1.89 18.60 1.38
C ILE A 104 2.64 18.93 0.08
N GLU A 105 2.88 20.21 -0.23
CA GLU A 105 3.82 20.61 -1.29
C GLU A 105 5.25 20.16 -0.96
N ASP A 106 5.60 20.09 0.34
CA ASP A 106 6.83 19.45 0.78
C ASP A 106 6.69 17.92 0.77
N GLN A 107 7.58 17.26 0.03
CA GLN A 107 7.49 15.81 -0.23
C GLN A 107 7.65 14.98 1.05
N ASP A 108 8.48 15.41 2.00
CA ASP A 108 8.71 14.71 3.26
C ASP A 108 7.54 14.91 4.23
N SER A 109 6.99 16.12 4.31
CA SER A 109 5.74 16.41 5.01
C SER A 109 4.58 15.59 4.45
N PHE A 110 4.44 15.47 3.13
CA PHE A 110 3.41 14.61 2.52
C PHE A 110 3.63 13.13 2.85
N ARG A 111 4.87 12.64 2.75
CA ARG A 111 5.26 11.27 3.14
C ARG A 111 4.83 10.97 4.58
N ASN A 112 5.12 11.87 5.51
CA ASN A 112 4.75 11.72 6.93
C ASN A 112 3.24 11.78 7.16
N CYS A 113 2.49 12.52 6.34
CA CYS A 113 1.03 12.52 6.38
C CYS A 113 0.42 11.17 5.96
N LEU A 114 1.09 10.44 5.06
CA LEU A 114 0.66 9.12 4.55
C LEU A 114 1.10 7.94 5.45
N LEU A 115 2.15 8.11 6.24
CA LEU A 115 2.66 7.10 7.17
C LEU A 115 1.88 7.06 8.49
N SER A 116 1.99 5.94 9.21
CA SER A 116 1.35 5.75 10.52
C SER A 116 1.82 6.78 11.55
N CYS A 117 0.91 7.29 12.36
CA CYS A 117 1.25 8.20 13.46
C CYS A 117 1.90 7.45 14.63
N GLU A 118 2.76 8.14 15.38
CA GLU A 118 3.28 7.66 16.66
C GLU A 118 2.28 8.02 17.78
N ARG A 119 1.96 7.08 18.68
CA ARG A 119 1.12 7.36 19.87
C ARG A 119 2.02 7.82 21.02
N LEU A 120 1.76 9.02 21.54
CA LEU A 120 2.35 9.46 22.80
C LEU A 120 1.67 8.69 23.96
N GLN A 121 2.37 7.71 24.52
CA GLN A 121 1.97 7.01 25.75
C GLN A 121 2.94 7.37 26.88
N ASP A 122 2.44 7.46 28.11
CA ASP A 122 3.27 7.44 29.30
C ASP A 122 3.96 6.07 29.44
N GLU A 123 5.19 6.04 29.97
CA GLU A 123 6.11 4.89 29.97
C GLU A 123 5.57 3.62 30.71
N GLU A 124 4.38 3.66 31.32
CA GLU A 124 3.84 2.63 32.22
C GLU A 124 2.66 1.80 31.65
N ALA A 125 2.12 2.15 30.48
CA ALA A 125 0.91 1.51 29.94
C ALA A 125 1.15 0.59 28.71
N SER A 126 1.19 -0.72 28.98
CA SER A 126 0.89 -1.83 28.05
C SER A 126 1.92 -2.25 26.98
N MET A 127 2.28 -3.55 27.05
CA MET A 127 3.09 -4.32 26.10
C MET A 127 2.35 -4.61 24.77
N GLY A 128 1.99 -3.58 24.01
CA GLY A 128 1.36 -3.74 22.70
C GLY A 128 1.83 -2.69 21.70
N THR A 129 2.09 -3.10 20.47
CA THR A 129 2.33 -2.17 19.35
C THR A 129 1.06 -1.37 19.09
N SER A 130 0.99 -0.14 19.58
CA SER A 130 -0.17 0.73 19.43
C SER A 130 -0.26 1.26 18.00
N TYR A 131 -0.77 0.42 17.09
CA TYR A 131 -1.02 0.78 15.70
C TYR A 131 -1.93 2.01 15.60
N CYS A 132 -1.46 3.03 14.91
CA CYS A 132 -2.23 4.24 14.62
C CYS A 132 -2.35 4.46 13.12
N LYS A 133 -3.57 4.74 12.66
CA LYS A 133 -3.84 5.22 11.31
C LYS A 133 -2.99 6.47 11.00
N SER A 134 -2.67 6.69 9.73
CA SER A 134 -1.97 7.90 9.27
C SER A 134 -2.81 9.16 9.46
N LEU A 135 -2.20 10.35 9.36
CA LEU A 135 -2.94 11.60 9.40
C LEU A 135 -3.99 11.67 8.28
N ILE A 136 -3.61 11.36 7.04
CA ILE A 136 -4.56 11.35 5.91
C ILE A 136 -5.71 10.37 6.17
N LYS A 137 -5.43 9.17 6.67
CA LYS A 137 -6.48 8.17 6.95
C LYS A 137 -7.41 8.61 8.09
N LEU A 138 -6.90 9.31 9.10
CA LEU A 138 -7.71 9.90 10.16
C LEU A 138 -8.60 11.04 9.64
N LEU A 139 -8.08 11.90 8.76
CA LEU A 139 -8.83 13.00 8.16
C LEU A 139 -9.89 12.51 7.14
N LEU A 140 -9.59 11.47 6.36
CA LEU A 140 -10.55 10.81 5.46
C LEU A 140 -11.73 10.18 6.22
N GLY A 141 -11.58 9.85 7.50
CA GLY A 141 -12.69 9.41 8.36
C GLY A 141 -13.61 10.53 8.85
N ILE A 142 -13.42 11.78 8.39
CA ILE A 142 -14.28 12.93 8.71
C ILE A 142 -15.05 13.32 7.44
N ASP A 143 -16.34 12.98 7.40
CA ASP A 143 -17.21 13.13 6.22
C ASP A 143 -17.17 14.52 5.54
N ILE A 144 -17.06 15.61 6.31
CA ILE A 144 -17.03 16.98 5.77
C ILE A 144 -15.68 17.35 5.12
N LEU A 145 -14.62 16.58 5.38
CA LEU A 145 -13.29 16.76 4.78
C LEU A 145 -13.05 15.77 3.63
N GLN A 146 -13.66 14.58 3.70
CA GLN A 146 -13.31 13.45 2.85
C GLN A 146 -13.31 13.75 1.34
N PRO A 147 -14.34 14.38 0.72
CA PRO A 147 -14.34 14.63 -0.73
C PRO A 147 -13.19 15.55 -1.16
N ALA A 148 -12.90 16.59 -0.38
CA ALA A 148 -11.83 17.54 -0.67
C ALA A 148 -10.44 16.91 -0.54
N ILE A 149 -10.24 16.05 0.47
CA ILE A 149 -8.98 15.32 0.66
C ILE A 149 -8.79 14.28 -0.44
N ILE A 150 -9.84 13.52 -0.82
CA ILE A 150 -9.78 12.60 -1.97
C ILE A 150 -9.38 13.36 -3.22
N LYS A 151 -9.99 14.52 -3.50
CA LYS A 151 -9.63 15.37 -4.64
C LYS A 151 -8.14 15.73 -4.63
N ILE A 152 -7.61 16.28 -3.54
CA ILE A 152 -6.19 16.64 -3.39
C ILE A 152 -5.27 15.43 -3.62
N LEU A 153 -5.60 14.26 -3.04
CA LEU A 153 -4.78 13.05 -3.22
C LEU A 153 -4.70 12.63 -4.70
N PHE A 154 -5.81 12.69 -5.44
CA PHE A 154 -5.83 12.39 -6.87
C PHE A 154 -5.18 13.48 -7.74
N GLU A 155 -5.15 14.73 -7.30
CA GLU A 155 -4.45 15.82 -8.00
C GLU A 155 -2.93 15.74 -7.78
N LYS A 156 -2.47 15.31 -6.60
CA LYS A 156 -1.05 15.11 -6.28
C LYS A 156 -0.46 13.80 -6.82
N LEU A 157 -1.22 12.72 -6.89
CA LEU A 157 -0.70 11.39 -7.28
C LEU A 157 -0.01 11.37 -8.68
N PRO A 158 -0.51 12.03 -9.74
CA PRO A 158 0.16 12.12 -11.04
C PRO A 158 1.61 12.58 -10.99
N GLU A 159 1.98 13.45 -10.05
CA GLU A 159 3.37 13.91 -9.86
C GLU A 159 4.33 12.78 -9.51
N PHE A 160 3.83 11.63 -9.05
CA PHE A 160 4.62 10.49 -8.57
C PHE A 160 4.50 9.24 -9.46
N LEU A 161 3.62 9.20 -10.46
CA LEU A 161 3.42 8.02 -11.32
C LEU A 161 4.69 7.57 -12.07
N PHE A 162 5.51 8.53 -12.48
CA PHE A 162 6.73 8.30 -13.27
C PHE A 162 8.02 8.57 -12.46
N LYS A 163 7.90 8.86 -11.16
CA LYS A 163 9.06 9.00 -10.27
C LYS A 163 9.51 7.60 -9.80
N ASN A 164 10.82 7.40 -9.73
CA ASN A 164 11.38 6.20 -9.11
C ASN A 164 11.04 6.15 -7.61
N VAL A 165 11.18 4.96 -7.04
CA VAL A 165 11.05 4.71 -5.60
C VAL A 165 11.94 5.68 -4.81
N ASN A 166 11.41 6.23 -3.70
CA ASN A 166 12.15 7.17 -2.85
C ASN A 166 13.41 6.51 -2.24
N SER A 167 14.29 7.33 -1.65
CA SER A 167 15.48 6.91 -0.89
C SER A 167 15.25 5.70 0.03
N ASP A 168 14.07 5.62 0.63
CA ASP A 168 13.72 4.66 1.69
C ASP A 168 13.10 3.36 1.15
N GLY A 169 13.06 3.18 -0.17
CA GLY A 169 12.40 2.02 -0.80
C GLY A 169 10.86 2.12 -0.86
N LEU A 170 10.28 3.27 -0.51
CA LEU A 170 8.83 3.49 -0.50
C LEU A 170 8.31 4.11 -1.81
N SER A 171 7.17 3.62 -2.29
CA SER A 171 6.46 4.10 -3.48
C SER A 171 5.31 5.03 -3.08
N MET A 172 5.43 6.33 -3.40
CA MET A 172 4.40 7.32 -3.08
C MET A 172 3.01 7.01 -3.68
N PRO A 173 2.86 6.59 -4.95
CA PRO A 173 1.55 6.24 -5.50
C PRO A 173 0.86 5.11 -4.71
N ARG A 174 1.62 4.07 -4.32
CA ARG A 174 1.11 2.99 -3.47
C ARG A 174 0.73 3.47 -2.07
N LEU A 175 1.52 4.36 -1.46
CA LEU A 175 1.18 4.97 -0.16
C LEU A 175 -0.11 5.81 -0.24
N ILE A 176 -0.33 6.56 -1.32
CA ILE A 176 -1.56 7.35 -1.51
C ILE A 176 -2.79 6.44 -1.67
N ILE A 177 -2.73 5.45 -2.56
CA ILE A 177 -3.84 4.52 -2.79
C ILE A 177 -4.17 3.69 -1.55
N ASN A 178 -3.16 3.31 -0.74
CA ASN A 178 -3.39 2.62 0.54
C ASN A 178 -4.23 3.44 1.53
N GLN A 179 -4.29 4.78 1.42
CA GLN A 179 -5.16 5.59 2.29
C GLN A 179 -6.66 5.38 1.96
N LEU A 180 -6.99 4.93 0.75
CA LEU A 180 -8.36 4.74 0.29
C LEU A 180 -8.93 3.35 0.63
N LYS A 181 -8.07 2.36 0.91
CA LYS A 181 -8.45 0.97 1.26
C LYS A 181 -9.18 0.91 2.60
N TRP A 182 -10.33 0.24 2.68
CA TRP A 182 -11.13 0.05 3.91
C TRP A 182 -11.48 1.40 4.59
N LEU A 183 -12.13 2.29 3.86
CA LEU A 183 -12.78 3.47 4.45
C LEU A 183 -14.12 3.07 5.08
N ASP A 184 -14.33 3.46 6.34
CA ASP A 184 -15.52 3.10 7.13
C ASP A 184 -16.84 3.61 6.48
N ARG A 185 -16.75 4.73 5.75
CA ARG A 185 -17.80 5.33 4.93
C ARG A 185 -17.16 6.08 3.76
N VAL A 186 -17.73 5.94 2.56
CA VAL A 186 -17.38 6.79 1.40
C VAL A 186 -18.53 7.79 1.16
N VAL A 187 -18.20 9.08 1.05
CA VAL A 187 -19.19 10.17 0.93
C VAL A 187 -19.69 10.33 -0.51
N ASP A 188 -18.77 10.36 -1.48
CA ASP A 188 -19.08 10.32 -2.91
C ASP A 188 -18.34 9.14 -3.55
N SER A 189 -19.02 8.00 -3.59
CA SER A 189 -18.46 6.77 -4.16
C SER A 189 -18.42 6.79 -5.69
N LYS A 190 -19.21 7.64 -6.36
CA LYS A 190 -19.23 7.72 -7.82
C LYS A 190 -18.06 8.56 -8.34
N ASP A 191 -17.78 9.69 -7.71
CA ASP A 191 -16.60 10.52 -8.00
C ASP A 191 -15.31 9.73 -7.70
N LEU A 192 -15.25 9.04 -6.55
CA LEU A 192 -14.12 8.14 -6.23
C LEU A 192 -13.89 7.06 -7.29
N THR A 193 -14.95 6.39 -7.76
CA THR A 193 -14.85 5.39 -8.85
C THR A 193 -14.35 6.02 -10.14
N THR A 194 -14.91 7.15 -10.54
CA THR A 194 -14.49 7.85 -11.77
C THR A 194 -13.00 8.23 -11.71
N LYS A 195 -12.55 8.75 -10.57
CA LYS A 195 -11.15 9.14 -10.34
C LYS A 195 -10.19 7.95 -10.33
N ILE A 196 -10.53 6.84 -9.67
CA ILE A 196 -9.64 5.67 -9.65
C ILE A 196 -9.55 4.98 -11.02
N MET A 197 -10.63 4.93 -11.79
CA MET A 197 -10.61 4.35 -13.15
C MET A 197 -9.86 5.25 -14.14
N GLN A 198 -10.05 6.57 -14.07
CA GLN A 198 -9.22 7.53 -14.82
C GLN A 198 -7.73 7.42 -14.45
N LEU A 199 -7.41 7.22 -13.17
CA LEU A 199 -6.03 7.01 -12.75
C LEU A 199 -5.46 5.71 -13.34
N ILE A 200 -6.22 4.62 -13.31
CA ILE A 200 -5.79 3.34 -13.89
C ILE A 200 -5.52 3.49 -15.39
N SER A 201 -6.34 4.24 -16.15
CA SER A 201 -6.10 4.40 -17.59
C SER A 201 -4.81 5.17 -17.95
N ILE A 202 -4.33 6.08 -17.08
CA ILE A 202 -3.10 6.87 -17.30
C ILE A 202 -1.85 6.32 -16.58
N ALA A 203 -2.00 5.40 -15.64
CA ALA A 203 -0.89 4.88 -14.85
C ALA A 203 0.03 3.95 -15.67
N PRO A 204 1.34 3.89 -15.37
CA PRO A 204 2.22 2.85 -15.90
C PRO A 204 1.74 1.44 -15.53
N VAL A 205 1.97 0.45 -16.41
CA VAL A 205 1.51 -0.95 -16.24
C VAL A 205 1.83 -1.55 -14.87
N TYR A 206 3.02 -1.26 -14.33
CA TYR A 206 3.42 -1.78 -13.02
C TYR A 206 2.58 -1.24 -11.85
N LEU A 207 2.04 -0.02 -11.96
CA LEU A 207 1.09 0.56 -11.00
C LEU A 207 -0.37 0.21 -11.34
N GLN A 208 -0.71 0.06 -12.62
CA GLN A 208 -2.05 -0.40 -13.04
C GLN A 208 -2.40 -1.72 -12.36
N HIS A 209 -1.46 -2.67 -12.31
CA HIS A 209 -1.63 -3.94 -11.59
C HIS A 209 -1.98 -3.74 -10.11
N ASP A 210 -1.22 -2.90 -9.40
CA ASP A 210 -1.45 -2.62 -7.96
C ASP A 210 -2.78 -1.91 -7.71
N PHE A 211 -3.14 -0.96 -8.59
CA PHE A 211 -4.35 -0.17 -8.46
C PHE A 211 -5.60 -1.00 -8.74
N VAL A 212 -5.58 -1.80 -9.82
CA VAL A 212 -6.65 -2.74 -10.17
C VAL A 212 -6.87 -3.74 -9.03
N THR A 213 -5.82 -4.43 -8.57
CA THR A 213 -5.93 -5.41 -7.46
C THR A 213 -6.38 -4.79 -6.13
N SER A 214 -6.24 -3.47 -5.96
CA SER A 214 -6.72 -2.73 -4.79
C SER A 214 -8.19 -2.30 -4.87
N LEU A 215 -8.85 -2.37 -6.03
CA LEU A 215 -10.23 -1.90 -6.22
C LEU A 215 -11.25 -2.52 -5.23
N PRO A 216 -11.24 -3.84 -4.93
CA PRO A 216 -12.18 -4.44 -3.98
C PRO A 216 -12.03 -3.93 -2.54
N GLU A 217 -10.87 -3.38 -2.19
CA GLU A 217 -10.61 -2.78 -0.87
C GLU A 217 -11.02 -1.30 -0.81
N ILE A 218 -11.12 -0.62 -1.96
CA ILE A 218 -11.37 0.83 -2.06
C ILE A 218 -12.85 1.14 -2.30
N LEU A 219 -13.52 0.29 -3.09
CA LEU A 219 -14.87 0.53 -3.59
C LEU A 219 -15.95 -0.10 -2.71
N GLY A 220 -17.13 0.50 -2.70
CA GLY A 220 -18.33 -0.08 -2.11
C GLY A 220 -19.10 -0.97 -3.09
N ASP A 221 -19.89 -1.91 -2.56
CA ASP A 221 -20.70 -2.84 -3.35
C ASP A 221 -21.58 -2.15 -4.42
N SER A 222 -22.03 -0.93 -4.14
CA SER A 222 -22.87 -0.12 -5.04
C SER A 222 -22.18 0.30 -6.35
N GLN A 223 -20.86 0.17 -6.48
CA GLN A 223 -20.09 0.58 -7.66
C GLN A 223 -19.61 -0.62 -8.49
N HIS A 224 -19.83 -1.86 -8.03
CA HIS A 224 -19.30 -3.07 -8.67
C HIS A 224 -19.81 -3.28 -10.10
N ALA A 225 -21.04 -2.85 -10.42
CA ALA A 225 -21.59 -2.96 -11.77
C ALA A 225 -20.88 -2.05 -12.78
N ASP A 226 -20.66 -0.78 -12.42
CA ASP A 226 -19.99 0.19 -13.29
C ASP A 226 -18.52 -0.22 -13.51
N VAL A 227 -17.80 -0.51 -12.42
CA VAL A 227 -16.40 -0.96 -12.45
C VAL A 227 -16.23 -2.28 -13.19
N GLY A 228 -17.18 -3.22 -13.05
CA GLY A 228 -17.14 -4.47 -13.79
C GLY A 228 -17.26 -4.29 -15.31
N ASN A 229 -17.98 -3.26 -15.77
CA ASN A 229 -18.03 -2.91 -17.19
C ASN A 229 -16.71 -2.27 -17.65
N GLU A 230 -16.23 -1.26 -16.93
CA GLU A 230 -14.97 -0.58 -17.28
C GLU A 230 -13.77 -1.54 -17.27
N LEU A 231 -13.68 -2.47 -16.32
CA LEU A 231 -12.67 -3.53 -16.30
C LEU A 231 -12.84 -4.55 -17.43
N SER A 232 -14.08 -4.87 -17.84
CA SER A 232 -14.35 -5.73 -19.00
C SER A 232 -13.88 -5.08 -20.32
N ASP A 233 -13.99 -3.76 -20.42
CA ASP A 233 -13.58 -3.03 -21.61
C ASP A 233 -12.05 -2.85 -21.61
N LEU A 234 -11.44 -2.53 -20.45
CA LEU A 234 -9.97 -2.53 -20.27
C LEU A 234 -9.31 -3.90 -20.55
N LEU A 235 -9.97 -5.00 -20.18
CA LEU A 235 -9.56 -6.38 -20.53
C LEU A 235 -9.61 -6.64 -22.04
N THR A 236 -10.45 -5.92 -22.77
CA THR A 236 -10.51 -6.00 -24.24
C THR A 236 -9.28 -5.33 -24.85
N GLU A 237 -8.90 -4.15 -24.35
CA GLU A 237 -7.80 -3.32 -24.86
C GLU A 237 -6.40 -3.80 -24.45
N ASN A 238 -6.19 -4.19 -23.19
CA ASN A 238 -4.86 -4.45 -22.64
C ASN A 238 -4.71 -5.89 -22.11
N THR A 239 -4.01 -6.74 -22.86
CA THR A 239 -3.75 -8.13 -22.47
C THR A 239 -2.81 -8.28 -21.27
N LEU A 240 -1.95 -7.29 -20.98
CA LEU A 240 -1.01 -7.34 -19.85
C LEU A 240 -1.70 -7.24 -18.49
N LEU A 241 -2.96 -6.76 -18.45
CA LEU A 241 -3.77 -6.66 -17.25
C LEU A 241 -4.76 -7.82 -17.10
N THR A 242 -4.67 -8.88 -17.93
CA THR A 242 -5.61 -10.02 -17.90
C THR A 242 -5.71 -10.63 -16.49
N VAL A 243 -4.58 -11.02 -15.89
CA VAL A 243 -4.57 -11.67 -14.57
C VAL A 243 -5.16 -10.79 -13.45
N PRO A 244 -4.69 -9.54 -13.20
CA PRO A 244 -5.24 -8.72 -12.14
C PRO A 244 -6.72 -8.36 -12.37
N ILE A 245 -7.16 -8.16 -13.62
CA ILE A 245 -8.56 -7.90 -13.92
C ILE A 245 -9.44 -9.12 -13.61
N LEU A 246 -9.03 -10.34 -14.00
CA LEU A 246 -9.82 -11.55 -13.73
C LEU A 246 -9.87 -11.90 -12.24
N ASP A 247 -8.81 -11.65 -11.48
CA ASP A 247 -8.82 -11.82 -10.02
C ASP A 247 -9.80 -10.85 -9.36
N VAL A 248 -9.77 -9.57 -9.75
CA VAL A 248 -10.72 -8.55 -9.26
C VAL A 248 -12.15 -8.88 -9.65
N LEU A 249 -12.43 -9.19 -10.91
CA LEU A 249 -13.79 -9.55 -11.37
C LEU A 249 -14.33 -10.82 -10.68
N SER A 250 -13.46 -11.71 -10.19
CA SER A 250 -13.87 -12.85 -9.34
C SER A 250 -14.27 -12.45 -7.91
N SER A 251 -13.77 -11.31 -7.43
CA SER A 251 -14.03 -10.79 -6.07
C SER A 251 -15.20 -9.79 -6.00
N LEU A 252 -15.53 -9.13 -7.12
CA LEU A 252 -16.63 -8.16 -7.19
C LEU A 252 -18.01 -8.86 -7.29
N ARG A 253 -19.05 -8.18 -6.81
CA ARG A 253 -20.45 -8.64 -6.95
C ARG A 253 -21.03 -8.18 -8.28
N LEU A 254 -20.93 -9.03 -9.30
CA LEU A 254 -21.35 -8.73 -10.67
C LEU A 254 -22.71 -9.35 -11.02
N GLU A 255 -23.48 -8.71 -11.89
CA GLU A 255 -24.71 -9.31 -12.43
C GLU A 255 -24.37 -10.54 -13.31
N PRO A 256 -25.15 -11.64 -13.27
CA PRO A 256 -24.91 -12.82 -14.11
C PRO A 256 -24.72 -12.53 -15.61
N LYS A 257 -25.42 -11.52 -16.16
CA LYS A 257 -25.25 -11.10 -17.57
C LYS A 257 -23.83 -10.60 -17.87
N LEU A 258 -23.26 -9.83 -16.95
CA LEU A 258 -21.90 -9.29 -17.09
C LEU A 258 -20.86 -10.40 -16.90
N LEU A 259 -21.06 -11.32 -15.95
CA LEU A 259 -20.22 -12.51 -15.82
C LEU A 259 -20.21 -13.35 -17.10
N THR A 260 -21.37 -13.57 -17.74
CA THR A 260 -21.43 -14.27 -19.03
C THR A 260 -20.72 -13.51 -20.14
N LYS A 261 -20.86 -12.16 -20.24
CA LYS A 261 -20.11 -11.31 -21.19
C LYS A 261 -18.60 -11.49 -21.01
N VAL A 262 -18.09 -11.35 -19.79
CA VAL A 262 -16.66 -11.48 -19.48
C VAL A 262 -16.17 -12.89 -19.73
N ARG A 263 -16.91 -13.93 -19.33
CA ARG A 263 -16.56 -15.33 -19.55
C ARG A 263 -16.41 -15.65 -21.05
N GLN A 264 -17.34 -15.18 -21.88
CA GLN A 264 -17.27 -15.31 -23.34
C GLN A 264 -16.06 -14.54 -23.92
N LEU A 265 -15.76 -13.33 -23.42
CA LEU A 265 -14.58 -12.56 -23.83
C LEU A 265 -13.26 -13.31 -23.50
N VAL A 266 -13.14 -13.88 -22.30
CA VAL A 266 -11.96 -14.66 -21.89
C VAL A 266 -11.84 -15.96 -22.69
N MET A 267 -12.95 -16.66 -22.91
CA MET A 267 -12.99 -17.87 -23.73
C MET A 267 -12.55 -17.60 -25.18
N GLY A 268 -13.01 -16.49 -25.77
CA GLY A 268 -12.60 -16.06 -27.10
C GLY A 268 -11.12 -15.70 -27.22
N LYS A 269 -10.50 -15.20 -26.14
CA LYS A 269 -9.07 -14.88 -26.08
C LYS A 269 -8.18 -16.07 -25.68
N LEU A 270 -8.73 -17.20 -25.24
CA LEU A 270 -7.96 -18.28 -24.59
C LEU A 270 -6.79 -18.83 -25.42
N SER A 271 -6.91 -18.84 -26.76
CA SER A 271 -5.86 -19.29 -27.68
C SER A 271 -4.69 -18.30 -27.87
N SER A 272 -4.79 -17.07 -27.33
CA SER A 272 -3.75 -16.03 -27.41
C SER A 272 -3.22 -15.60 -26.03
N VAL A 273 -3.68 -16.22 -24.95
CA VAL A 273 -3.21 -15.99 -23.58
C VAL A 273 -1.81 -16.59 -23.37
N MET A 274 -0.96 -15.92 -22.60
CA MET A 274 0.37 -16.42 -22.25
C MET A 274 0.28 -17.67 -21.34
N LEU A 275 1.27 -18.57 -21.41
CA LEU A 275 1.24 -19.84 -20.68
C LEU A 275 1.10 -19.65 -19.16
N ASP A 276 1.73 -18.61 -18.63
CA ASP A 276 1.72 -18.28 -17.19
C ASP A 276 0.35 -17.74 -16.72
N ASP A 277 -0.41 -17.12 -17.63
CA ASP A 277 -1.73 -16.52 -17.38
C ASP A 277 -2.90 -17.50 -17.64
N LEU A 278 -2.64 -18.57 -18.38
CA LEU A 278 -3.63 -19.59 -18.75
C LEU A 278 -4.33 -20.23 -17.53
N PRO A 279 -3.64 -20.60 -16.43
CA PRO A 279 -4.29 -21.16 -15.25
C PRO A 279 -5.31 -20.20 -14.61
N MET A 280 -5.03 -18.89 -14.62
CA MET A 280 -5.94 -17.87 -14.09
C MET A 280 -7.16 -17.67 -15.00
N SER A 281 -6.96 -17.70 -16.32
CA SER A 281 -8.05 -17.64 -17.30
C SER A 281 -8.99 -18.85 -17.18
N VAL A 282 -8.43 -20.05 -17.09
CA VAL A 282 -9.20 -21.29 -16.87
C VAL A 282 -9.89 -21.29 -15.50
N LYS A 283 -9.21 -20.84 -14.44
CA LYS A 283 -9.79 -20.67 -13.10
C LYS A 283 -11.01 -19.75 -13.15
N PHE A 284 -10.90 -18.59 -13.79
CA PHE A 284 -12.02 -17.64 -13.93
C PHE A 284 -13.20 -18.25 -14.68
N ILE A 285 -12.94 -18.90 -15.83
CA ILE A 285 -13.99 -19.56 -16.62
C ILE A 285 -14.72 -20.58 -15.75
N LEU A 286 -14.01 -21.45 -15.03
CA LEU A 286 -14.63 -22.51 -14.22
C LEU A 286 -15.37 -22.00 -12.98
N HIS A 287 -14.93 -20.91 -12.35
CA HIS A 287 -15.62 -20.31 -11.19
C HIS A 287 -16.85 -19.46 -11.60
N SER A 288 -16.96 -19.05 -12.86
CA SER A 288 -18.10 -18.30 -13.40
C SER A 288 -19.17 -19.18 -14.06
N ILE A 289 -19.18 -20.49 -13.75
CA ILE A 289 -20.16 -21.47 -14.26
C ILE A 289 -21.35 -21.61 -13.31
N THR A 290 -22.54 -21.82 -13.89
CA THR A 290 -23.76 -22.21 -13.19
C THR A 290 -24.12 -23.67 -13.51
N ALA A 291 -24.99 -24.30 -12.72
CA ALA A 291 -25.42 -25.67 -12.99
C ALA A 291 -26.13 -25.84 -14.35
N THR A 292 -26.70 -24.76 -14.91
CA THR A 292 -27.44 -24.77 -16.18
C THR A 292 -26.56 -24.67 -17.43
N ASP A 293 -25.42 -23.99 -17.36
CA ASP A 293 -24.53 -23.76 -18.52
C ASP A 293 -23.21 -24.56 -18.44
N ALA A 294 -22.98 -25.32 -17.37
CA ALA A 294 -21.77 -26.10 -17.15
C ALA A 294 -21.36 -27.01 -18.32
N LEU A 295 -22.30 -27.76 -18.92
CA LEU A 295 -21.98 -28.67 -20.02
C LEU A 295 -21.54 -27.92 -21.28
N GLU A 296 -22.17 -26.79 -21.58
CA GLU A 296 -21.85 -25.94 -22.73
C GLU A 296 -20.46 -25.31 -22.55
N VAL A 297 -20.24 -24.62 -21.42
CA VAL A 297 -18.99 -23.91 -21.12
C VAL A 297 -17.80 -24.88 -21.02
N ILE A 298 -17.97 -26.06 -20.42
CA ILE A 298 -16.89 -27.06 -20.33
C ILE A 298 -16.58 -27.67 -21.70
N SER A 299 -17.59 -27.83 -22.57
CA SER A 299 -17.37 -28.32 -23.94
C SER A 299 -16.63 -27.29 -24.79
N GLU A 300 -17.06 -26.02 -24.76
CA GLU A 300 -16.37 -24.92 -25.43
C GLU A 300 -14.93 -24.76 -24.91
N LEU A 301 -14.73 -24.79 -23.58
CA LEU A 301 -13.40 -24.74 -22.97
C LEU A 301 -12.48 -25.86 -23.48
N ARG A 302 -13.02 -27.08 -23.61
CA ARG A 302 -12.28 -28.24 -24.12
C ARG A 302 -11.90 -28.10 -25.60
N GLU A 303 -12.75 -27.49 -26.42
CA GLU A 303 -12.46 -27.22 -27.84
C GLU A 303 -11.44 -26.09 -28.01
N LYS A 304 -11.43 -25.10 -27.12
CA LYS A 304 -10.49 -23.96 -27.16
C LYS A 304 -9.13 -24.26 -26.53
N LEU A 305 -9.03 -25.21 -25.60
CA LEU A 305 -7.78 -25.63 -24.96
C LEU A 305 -6.97 -26.60 -25.83
N ASP A 306 -6.29 -26.08 -26.86
CA ASP A 306 -5.28 -26.87 -27.57
C ASP A 306 -3.94 -26.88 -26.83
N LEU A 307 -3.73 -27.92 -26.01
CA LEU A 307 -2.50 -28.11 -25.27
C LEU A 307 -1.34 -28.68 -26.12
N GLN A 308 -1.55 -29.01 -27.40
CA GLN A 308 -0.54 -29.68 -28.24
C GLN A 308 0.69 -28.80 -28.52
N HIS A 309 0.54 -27.48 -28.42
CA HIS A 309 1.63 -26.51 -28.57
C HIS A 309 2.39 -26.23 -27.26
N PHE A 310 1.96 -26.79 -26.12
CA PHE A 310 2.56 -26.52 -24.82
C PHE A 310 3.61 -27.57 -24.46
N PHE A 311 4.88 -27.24 -24.75
CA PHE A 311 6.02 -28.06 -24.39
C PHE A 311 6.18 -28.15 -22.87
N LEU A 312 5.87 -29.31 -22.30
CA LEU A 312 6.18 -29.66 -20.92
C LEU A 312 7.68 -29.45 -20.64
N PRO A 313 8.06 -28.76 -19.54
CA PRO A 313 9.45 -28.69 -19.10
C PRO A 313 10.07 -30.08 -18.99
N SER A 314 11.30 -30.23 -19.47
CA SER A 314 12.00 -31.52 -19.66
C SER A 314 12.05 -32.40 -18.40
N LEU A 315 11.93 -31.77 -17.23
CA LEU A 315 11.85 -32.42 -15.92
C LEU A 315 10.67 -33.41 -15.80
N LEU A 316 9.52 -33.11 -16.43
CA LEU A 316 8.33 -33.96 -16.37
C LEU A 316 8.38 -35.13 -17.37
N GLN A 317 9.03 -34.96 -18.53
CA GLN A 317 9.25 -36.05 -19.49
C GLN A 317 10.12 -37.18 -18.89
N ALA A 318 11.09 -36.83 -18.04
CA ALA A 318 11.92 -37.80 -17.31
C ALA A 318 11.14 -38.65 -16.29
N SER A 319 9.94 -38.22 -15.87
CA SER A 319 9.07 -39.02 -14.99
C SER A 319 8.26 -40.07 -15.77
N GLN A 320 7.76 -39.72 -16.96
CA GLN A 320 6.95 -40.63 -17.77
C GLN A 320 7.76 -41.76 -18.41
N SER A 321 9.01 -41.51 -18.80
CA SER A 321 9.91 -42.55 -19.33
C SER A 321 10.22 -43.64 -18.30
N LYS A 322 10.34 -43.29 -17.01
CA LYS A 322 10.53 -44.26 -15.92
C LYS A 322 9.31 -45.14 -15.66
N LEU A 323 8.09 -44.64 -15.91
CA LEU A 323 6.88 -45.43 -15.74
C LEU A 323 6.69 -46.44 -16.90
N LYS A 324 6.99 -46.01 -18.14
CA LYS A 324 6.84 -46.84 -19.35
C LYS A 324 7.79 -48.05 -19.34
N ASN A 325 9.03 -47.89 -18.88
CA ASN A 325 10.02 -48.98 -18.79
C ASN A 325 9.72 -50.01 -17.69
N LYS A 326 8.80 -49.73 -16.75
CA LYS A 326 8.47 -50.66 -15.65
C LYS A 326 7.38 -51.68 -16.02
N GLY A 327 6.70 -51.50 -17.15
CA GLY A 327 5.65 -52.41 -17.64
C GLY A 327 6.13 -53.55 -18.55
N GLN A 328 7.32 -53.42 -19.17
CA GLN A 328 7.80 -54.36 -20.19
C GLN A 328 8.70 -55.51 -19.68
N THR A 329 8.89 -55.65 -18.37
CA THR A 329 9.80 -56.65 -17.75
C THR A 329 9.09 -57.73 -16.93
N ARG A 330 7.81 -58.00 -17.20
CA ARG A 330 7.05 -59.11 -16.60
C ARG A 330 6.20 -59.88 -17.61
N SER A 331 6.86 -60.54 -18.56
CA SER A 331 6.31 -61.68 -19.29
C SER A 331 7.32 -62.82 -19.26
N ILE A 332 7.02 -63.83 -18.45
CA ILE A 332 7.74 -65.11 -18.38
C ILE A 332 7.47 -65.88 -19.69
N PRO A 333 8.43 -66.68 -20.17
CA PRO A 333 8.06 -67.98 -20.72
C PRO A 333 8.73 -69.14 -19.96
N ASP A 334 7.97 -70.23 -19.86
CA ASP A 334 8.34 -71.46 -19.18
C ASP A 334 9.32 -72.34 -19.98
N ARG A 335 9.78 -73.39 -19.30
CA ARG A 335 10.68 -74.48 -19.73
C ARG A 335 10.59 -74.98 -21.19
N LEU A 336 11.77 -75.31 -21.73
CA LEU A 336 12.19 -76.56 -22.43
C LEU A 336 13.70 -76.38 -22.71
N GLN A 337 14.63 -77.29 -22.44
CA GLN A 337 14.60 -78.74 -22.20
C GLN A 337 15.24 -79.13 -20.84
#